data_AF-A0A9W9YWV1-F1
#
_entry.id   AF-A0A9W9YWV1-F1
#
_cell.length_a   1.000
_cell.length_b   1.000
_cell.length_c   1.000
_cell.angle_alpha   90.00
_cell.angle_beta   90.00
_cell.angle_gamma   90.00
#
_symmetry.space_group_name_H-M   'P 1'
#
loop_
_entity.id
_entity.type
_entity.pdbx_description
1 polymer ?
#
loop_
_entity_poly.entity_id
_entity_poly.type
_entity_poly.pdbx_seq_one_letter_code
_entity_poly.pdbx_strand_id
1 'polypeptide(L)' 'MEVCDDCILLRTGVGAVVERWWYEKLVNITYAPKTKVLCLWCRQKDETILNKFCTKKVSSFVAKIALSHVAFE' A
#
# COMPACT_ATOMS: atom_id res chain seq x y z
N MET A 1 2.06 1.10 -8.79
CA MET A 1 2.29 0.63 -7.42
C MET A 1 2.79 -0.79 -7.52
N GLU A 2 3.90 -1.09 -6.86
CA GLU A 2 4.62 -2.35 -6.94
C GLU A 2 4.77 -2.91 -5.52
N VAL A 3 4.58 -4.22 -5.38
CA VAL A 3 4.73 -4.96 -4.11
C VAL A 3 6.09 -5.66 -4.19
N CYS A 4 7.01 -5.28 -3.31
CA CYS A 4 8.29 -5.92 -3.12
C CYS A 4 8.26 -6.75 -1.82
N ASP A 5 9.35 -7.47 -1.53
CA ASP A 5 9.44 -8.36 -0.37
C ASP A 5 9.42 -7.60 0.97
N ASP A 6 9.92 -6.36 1.00
CA ASP A 6 10.09 -5.54 2.20
C ASP A 6 9.31 -4.20 2.19
N CYS A 7 8.79 -3.81 1.02
CA CYS A 7 8.13 -2.52 0.85
C CYS A 7 7.15 -2.48 -0.33
N ILE A 8 6.38 -1.39 -0.36
CA ILE A 8 5.54 -0.98 -1.48
C ILE A 8 6.19 0.23 -2.14
N LEU A 9 6.33 0.18 -3.47
CA LEU A 9 6.83 1.31 -4.26
C LEU A 9 5.70 1.96 -5.05
N LEU A 10 5.58 3.29 -4.93
CA LEU A 10 4.85 4.09 -5.90
C LEU A 10 5.83 4.51 -7.00
N ARG A 11 5.47 4.21 -8.24
CA ARG A 11 6.22 4.65 -9.42
C ARG A 11 5.36 5.53 -10.30
N THR A 12 6.01 6.47 -10.97
CA THR A 12 5.43 7.23 -12.08
C THR A 12 5.19 6.32 -13.28
N GLY A 13 4.43 6.81 -14.28
CA GLY A 13 4.23 6.08 -15.54
C GLY A 13 5.53 5.79 -16.32
N VAL A 14 6.59 6.56 -16.05
CA VAL A 14 7.93 6.37 -16.64
C VAL A 14 8.85 5.50 -15.78
N GLY A 15 8.34 4.91 -14.69
CA GLY A 15 9.07 3.96 -13.84
C GLY A 15 9.88 4.58 -12.69
N ALA A 16 10.01 5.91 -12.63
CA ALA A 16 10.69 6.58 -11.51
C ALA A 16 9.94 6.37 -10.18
N VAL A 17 10.67 6.05 -9.11
CA VAL A 17 10.10 5.87 -7.77
C VAL A 17 9.77 7.24 -7.18
N VAL A 18 8.52 7.42 -6.77
CA VAL A 18 8.01 8.64 -6.12
C VAL A 18 7.97 8.46 -4.61
N GLU A 19 7.46 7.32 -4.15
CA GLU A 19 7.28 7.03 -2.74
C GLU A 19 7.62 5.57 -2.44
N ARG A 20 8.04 5.34 -1.20
CA ARG A 20 8.36 4.01 -0.67
C ARG A 20 7.76 3.83 0.72
N TRP A 21 6.94 2.80 0.89
CA TRP A 21 6.37 2.42 2.18
C TRP A 21 6.90 1.06 2.62
N TRP A 22 7.75 1.08 3.66
CA TRP A 22 8.29 -0.12 4.28
C TRP A 22 7.21 -0.83 5.11
N TYR A 23 7.17 -2.17 5.07
CA TYR A 23 6.17 -2.92 5.82
C TYR A 23 6.30 -2.73 7.34
N GLU A 24 7.51 -2.53 7.86
CA GLU A 24 7.76 -2.24 9.29
C GLU A 24 7.00 -0.99 9.80
N LYS A 25 6.67 -0.04 8.89
CA LYS A 25 5.95 1.19 9.22
C LYS A 25 4.49 1.13 8.78
N LEU A 26 4.08 0.09 8.07
CA LEU A 26 2.73 -0.03 7.55
C LEU A 26 1.81 -0.58 8.64
N VAL A 27 0.81 0.21 9.03
CA VAL A 27 -0.12 -0.11 10.10
C VAL A 27 -1.33 -0.86 9.57
N ASN A 28 -1.88 -0.42 8.44
CA ASN A 28 -3.08 -1.02 7.86
C ASN A 28 -3.19 -0.72 6.36
N ILE A 29 -3.86 -1.62 5.64
CA ILE A 29 -4.27 -1.42 4.26
C ILE A 29 -5.75 -1.73 4.13
N THR A 30 -6.52 -0.79 3.58
CA THR A 30 -7.93 -1.04 3.26
C THR A 30 -8.24 -0.69 1.81
N TYR A 31 -9.16 -1.43 1.20
CA TYR A 31 -9.65 -1.15 -0.14
C TYR A 31 -11.17 -1.01 -0.15
N ALA A 32 -11.65 0.12 -0.65
CA ALA A 32 -13.06 0.37 -0.87
C ALA A 32 -13.42 0.07 -2.33
N PRO A 33 -14.01 -1.11 -2.66
CA PRO A 33 -14.26 -1.50 -4.05
C PRO A 33 -15.27 -0.60 -4.78
N LYS A 34 -16.25 -0.04 -4.05
CA LYS A 34 -17.27 0.86 -4.61
C LYS A 34 -16.66 2.15 -5.17
N THR A 35 -15.73 2.75 -4.42
CA THR A 35 -15.04 4.00 -4.80
C THR A 35 -13.69 3.76 -5.46
N LYS A 36 -13.21 2.51 -5.46
CA LYS A 36 -11.90 2.09 -6.00
C LYS A 36 -10.74 2.81 -5.32
N VAL A 37 -10.89 3.09 -4.02
CA VAL A 37 -9.88 3.77 -3.21
C VAL A 37 -9.13 2.76 -2.35
N LEU A 38 -7.82 2.75 -2.50
CA LEU A 38 -6.87 2.05 -1.64
C LEU A 38 -6.30 3.02 -0.61
N CYS A 39 -6.33 2.64 0.66
CA CYS A 39 -5.83 3.42 1.77
C CYS A 39 -4.64 2.70 2.39
N LEU A 40 -3.49 3.38 2.52
CA LEU A 40 -2.33 2.91 3.26
C LEU A 40 -2.17 3.78 4.51
N TRP A 41 -2.24 3.15 5.68
CA TRP A 41 -1.95 3.79 6.96
C TRP A 41 -0.52 3.47 7.33
N CYS A 42 0.31 4.50 7.47
CA CYS A 42 1.74 4.34 7.77
C CYS A 42 2.09 5.13 9.03
N ARG A 43 2.89 4.53 9.91
CA ARG A 43 3.50 5.20 11.05
C ARG A 43 4.67 6.05 10.56
N GLN A 44 4.60 7.36 10.83
CA GLN A 44 5.71 8.27 10.62
C GLN A 44 5.95 9.03 11.92
N LYS A 45 7.13 8.82 12.52
CA LYS A 45 7.46 9.33 13.86
C LYS A 45 6.35 8.89 14.85
N ASP A 46 5.65 9.83 15.45
CA ASP A 46 4.57 9.60 16.41
C ASP A 46 3.16 9.67 15.82
N GLU A 47 3.06 9.92 14.51
CA GLU A 47 1.78 10.08 13.82
C GLU A 47 1.48 8.92 12.88
N THR A 48 0.18 8.71 12.62
CA THR A 48 -0.27 7.76 11.61
C THR A 48 -0.82 8.54 10.43
N ILE A 49 -0.15 8.41 9.28
CA ILE A 49 -0.48 9.13 8.05
C ILE A 49 -1.29 8.22 7.14
N LEU A 50 -2.39 8.76 6.60
CA LEU A 50 -3.25 8.10 5.64
C LEU A 50 -2.93 8.53 4.21
N ASN A 51 -2.48 7.59 3.39
CA ASN A 51 -2.26 7.79 1.96
C ASN A 51 -3.41 7.15 1.17
N LYS A 52 -4.08 7.92 0.30
CA LYS A 52 -5.25 7.45 -0.48
C LYS A 52 -4.90 7.41 -1.97
N PHE A 53 -5.21 6.29 -2.62
CA PHE A 53 -4.95 6.07 -4.04
C PHE A 53 -6.20 5.56 -4.75
N CYS A 54 -6.59 6.22 -5.84
CA CYS A 54 -7.60 5.68 -6.74
C CYS A 54 -6.96 4.64 -7.67
N THR A 55 -7.39 3.39 -7.59
CA THR A 55 -6.82 2.31 -8.41
C THR A 55 -7.85 1.24 -8.72
N LYS A 56 -7.81 0.75 -9.98
CA LYS A 56 -8.66 -0.34 -10.48
C LYS A 56 -8.03 -1.73 -10.30
N LYS A 57 -6.75 -1.81 -9.93
CA LYS A 57 -5.94 -3.05 -9.93
C LYS A 57 -5.57 -3.49 -8.50
N VAL A 58 -6.57 -3.67 -7.64
CA VAL A 58 -6.33 -3.89 -6.20
C VAL A 58 -6.40 -5.35 -5.75
N SER A 59 -7.17 -6.21 -6.42
CA SER A 59 -7.33 -7.61 -6.00
C SER A 59 -6.00 -8.35 -5.91
N SER A 60 -5.17 -8.26 -6.95
CA SER A 60 -3.83 -8.86 -6.94
C SER A 60 -2.87 -8.16 -5.98
N PHE A 61 -3.10 -6.88 -5.67
CA PHE A 61 -2.21 -6.08 -4.84
C PHE A 61 -2.37 -6.42 -3.36
N VAL A 62 -3.61 -6.45 -2.87
CA VAL A 62 -3.93 -6.84 -1.48
C VAL A 62 -3.57 -8.31 -1.23
N ALA A 63 -3.86 -9.21 -2.18
CA ALA A 63 -3.49 -10.61 -2.06
C ALA A 63 -1.96 -10.80 -1.95
N LYS A 64 -1.17 -10.05 -2.73
CA LYS A 64 0.30 -10.11 -2.63
C LYS A 64 0.81 -9.60 -1.29
N ILE A 65 0.24 -8.52 -0.75
CA ILE A 65 0.67 -8.01 0.57
C ILE A 65 0.25 -8.95 1.70
N ALA A 66 -0.94 -9.55 1.59
CA ALA A 66 -1.38 -10.57 2.54
C ALA A 66 -0.48 -11.81 2.54
N LEU A 67 0.00 -12.22 1.36
CA LEU A 67 0.99 -13.30 1.22
C LEU A 67 2.38 -12.90 1.70
N SER A 68 2.75 -11.62 1.58
CA SER A 68 4.06 -11.13 2.02
C SER A 68 4.13 -11.03 3.53
N HIS A 69 3.26 -10.31 4.23
CA HIS A 69 3.44 -10.09 5.68
C HIS A 69 2.21 -9.61 6.47
N VAL A 70 1.01 -9.51 5.87
CA VAL A 70 -0.18 -8.96 6.57
C VAL A 70 -1.27 -10.00 6.69
N ALA A 71 -1.24 -10.75 7.79
CA ALA A 71 -2.39 -11.54 8.23
C ALA A 71 -3.56 -10.56 8.48
N PHE A 72 -4.56 -10.61 7.60
CA PHE A 72 -5.89 -10.10 7.93
C PHE A 72 -6.49 -11.08 8.95
N GLU A 73 -6.64 -10.65 10.20
CA GLU A 73 -7.71 -11.18 11.06
C GLU A 73 -9.07 -10.62 10.61
#